data_AF-A0A0L0CI35-F1
#
_entry.id   AF-A0A0L0CI35-F1
#
_cell.length_a   1.000
_cell.length_b   1.000
_cell.length_c   1.000
_cell.angle_alpha   90.00
_cell.angle_beta   90.00
_cell.angle_gamma   90.00
#
_symmetry.space_group_name_H-M   'P 1'
#
loop_
_entity.id
_entity.type
_entity.pdbx_description
1 polymer ?
#
loop_
_entity_poly.entity_id
_entity_poly.type
_entity_poly.pdbx_seq_one_letter_code
_entity_poly.pdbx_strand_id
1 'polypeptide(L)'
;MFVAIKDVRNSNYGEGLIFHLFSLTIGLAALVYLQLKNPMNLSHTACRNIGFLAYFFLIVSFLILNIISGNFWATFSLKPIKSWHLKILYGLTLAVAFALKYLAKFAQDSRMARYLKPGIGEDFCWFDIRLWGILLYFYFPILISLSLSLYCS
;
A
#
# COMPACT_ATOMS: atom_id res chain seq x y z
N MET A 1 -19.92 -2.53 5.97
CA MET A 1 -20.98 -2.82 4.98
C MET A 1 -20.73 -4.12 4.21
N PHE A 2 -19.58 -4.30 3.54
CA PHE A 2 -19.26 -5.53 2.77
C PHE A 2 -19.19 -6.83 3.61
N VAL A 3 -18.77 -6.77 4.87
CA VAL A 3 -18.69 -7.95 5.76
C VAL A 3 -20.06 -8.57 6.08
N ALA A 4 -21.13 -7.80 5.95
CA ALA A 4 -22.49 -8.20 6.32
C ALA A 4 -23.21 -9.02 5.24
N ILE A 5 -22.75 -8.98 3.97
CA ILE A 5 -23.40 -9.69 2.86
C ILE A 5 -22.65 -10.98 2.57
N LYS A 6 -23.26 -12.11 2.96
CA LYS A 6 -22.64 -13.44 2.92
C LYS A 6 -22.25 -13.87 1.50
N ASP A 7 -23.07 -13.52 0.50
CA ASP A 7 -22.86 -13.90 -0.90
C ASP A 7 -21.70 -13.13 -1.55
N VAL A 8 -21.50 -11.87 -1.17
CA VAL A 8 -20.36 -11.07 -1.66
C VAL A 8 -19.07 -11.54 -0.96
N ARG A 9 -19.13 -11.81 0.34
CA ARG A 9 -17.98 -12.25 1.15
C ARG A 9 -17.39 -13.60 0.72
N ASN A 10 -18.20 -14.55 0.27
CA ASN A 10 -17.74 -15.90 -0.08
C ASN A 10 -17.17 -16.02 -1.51
N SER A 11 -17.14 -14.92 -2.27
CA SER A 11 -16.48 -14.89 -3.58
C SER A 11 -14.99 -14.53 -3.41
N ASN A 12 -14.11 -15.13 -4.20
CA ASN A 12 -12.67 -14.76 -4.25
C ASN A 12 -12.47 -13.25 -4.50
N TYR A 13 -13.42 -12.62 -5.20
CA TYR A 13 -13.47 -11.18 -5.44
C TYR A 13 -13.76 -10.38 -4.15
N GLY A 14 -14.79 -10.78 -3.40
CA GLY A 14 -15.19 -10.10 -2.17
C GLY A 14 -14.15 -10.22 -1.05
N GLU A 15 -13.48 -11.36 -0.93
CA GLU A 15 -12.36 -11.51 0.00
C GLU A 15 -11.25 -10.50 -0.31
N GLY A 16 -10.84 -10.40 -1.58
CA GLY A 16 -9.84 -9.43 -2.02
C GLY A 16 -10.24 -7.98 -1.75
N LEU A 17 -11.48 -7.63 -2.05
CA LEU A 17 -12.03 -6.29 -1.80
C LEU A 17 -12.00 -5.94 -0.30
N ILE A 18 -12.32 -6.89 0.58
CA ILE A 18 -12.25 -6.70 2.03
C ILE A 18 -10.80 -6.40 2.46
N PHE A 19 -9.82 -7.17 1.98
CA PHE A 19 -8.41 -6.92 2.31
C PHE A 19 -7.91 -5.57 1.76
N HIS A 20 -8.31 -5.19 0.55
CA HIS A 20 -8.01 -3.88 -0.03
C HIS A 20 -8.56 -2.73 0.84
N LEU A 21 -9.85 -2.79 1.20
CA LEU A 21 -10.50 -1.76 2.01
C LEU A 21 -9.94 -1.70 3.42
N PHE A 22 -9.67 -2.86 4.03
CA PHE A 22 -9.11 -2.94 5.37
C PHE A 22 -7.71 -2.31 5.44
N SER A 23 -6.82 -2.68 4.52
CA SER A 23 -5.48 -2.09 4.42
C SER A 23 -5.53 -0.60 4.11
N LEU A 24 -6.40 -0.16 3.19
CA LEU A 24 -6.61 1.27 2.90
C LEU A 24 -7.03 2.04 4.14
N THR A 25 -8.00 1.49 4.90
CA THR A 25 -8.53 2.12 6.10
C THR A 25 -7.44 2.28 7.16
N ILE A 26 -6.62 1.24 7.38
CA ILE A 26 -5.50 1.34 8.34
C ILE A 26 -4.48 2.39 7.89
N GLY A 27 -4.11 2.39 6.61
CA GLY A 27 -3.17 3.37 6.05
C GLY A 27 -3.67 4.80 6.22
N LEU A 28 -4.91 5.07 5.84
CA LEU A 28 -5.54 6.39 5.98
C LEU A 28 -5.73 6.80 7.45
N ALA A 29 -6.15 5.88 8.31
CA ALA A 29 -6.29 6.15 9.74
C ALA A 29 -4.95 6.51 10.39
N ALA A 30 -3.86 5.84 10.00
CA ALA A 30 -2.52 6.17 10.46
C ALA A 30 -2.08 7.56 9.95
N LEU A 31 -2.40 7.93 8.71
CA LEU A 31 -2.14 9.28 8.20
C LEU A 31 -2.94 10.34 8.97
N VAL A 32 -4.23 10.13 9.18
CA VAL A 32 -5.08 11.05 9.95
C VAL A 32 -4.54 11.21 11.37
N TYR A 33 -4.12 10.12 12.01
CA TYR A 33 -3.49 10.17 13.33
C TYR A 33 -2.24 11.06 13.34
N LEU A 34 -1.37 10.92 12.34
CA LEU A 34 -0.16 11.73 12.20
C LEU A 34 -0.45 13.21 11.91
N GLN A 35 -1.52 13.51 11.17
CA GLN A 35 -1.90 14.90 10.86
C GLN A 35 -2.57 15.61 12.04
N LEU A 36 -3.37 14.89 12.84
CA LEU A 36 -4.04 15.44 14.02
C LEU A 36 -3.08 15.63 15.20
N LYS A 37 -2.02 14.84 15.28
CA LYS A 37 -0.98 15.01 16.31
C LYS A 37 0.03 16.03 15.84
N ASN A 38 0.22 17.09 16.63
CA ASN A 38 1.28 18.05 16.37
C ASN A 38 2.63 17.29 16.35
N PRO A 39 3.44 17.39 15.27
CA PRO A 39 4.71 16.68 15.15
C PRO A 39 5.67 16.97 16.31
N MET A 40 5.52 18.11 16.99
CA MET A 40 6.32 18.47 18.17
C MET A 40 6.05 17.61 19.42
N ASN A 41 4.88 16.96 19.50
CA ASN A 41 4.50 16.15 20.67
C ASN A 41 4.70 14.64 20.46
N LEU A 42 5.14 14.22 19.27
CA LEU A 42 5.35 12.83 18.93
C LEU A 42 6.85 12.51 18.97
N SER A 43 7.24 11.37 19.56
CA SER A 43 8.64 10.96 19.52
C SER A 43 9.07 10.69 18.08
N HIS A 44 10.32 11.01 17.74
CA HIS A 44 10.89 10.74 16.42
C HIS A 44 10.73 9.26 16.00
N THR A 45 10.87 8.35 16.95
CA THR A 45 10.71 6.90 16.71
C THR A 45 9.26 6.51 16.40
N ALA A 46 8.28 7.09 17.11
CA ALA A 46 6.86 6.84 16.83
C ALA A 46 6.45 7.43 15.48
N CYS A 47 6.83 8.68 15.22
CA CYS A 47 6.64 9.39 13.95
C CYS A 47 7.14 8.56 12.75
N ARG A 48 8.40 8.09 12.83
CA ARG A 48 9.02 7.24 11.81
C ARG A 48 8.29 5.91 11.65
N ASN A 49 8.01 5.19 12.73
CA ASN A 49 7.41 3.86 12.67
C ASN A 49 5.98 3.89 12.13
N ILE A 50 5.17 4.86 12.57
CA ILE A 50 3.79 5.03 12.10
C ILE A 50 3.79 5.46 10.63
N GLY A 51 4.70 6.35 10.20
CA GLY A 51 4.84 6.73 8.80
C GLY A 51 5.15 5.53 7.89
N PHE A 52 6.13 4.71 8.25
CA PHE A 52 6.44 3.49 7.48
C PHE A 52 5.33 2.42 7.57
N LEU A 53 4.55 2.40 8.64
CA LEU A 53 3.39 1.51 8.77
C LEU A 53 2.26 1.95 7.83
N ALA A 54 1.95 3.25 7.81
CA ALA A 54 0.97 3.83 6.90
C ALA A 54 1.36 3.55 5.42
N TYR A 55 2.64 3.78 5.09
CA TYR A 55 3.18 3.48 3.77
C TYR A 55 2.96 2.02 3.36
N PHE A 56 3.30 1.07 4.24
CA PHE A 56 3.14 -0.35 3.97
C PHE A 56 1.68 -0.72 3.65
N PHE A 57 0.74 -0.27 4.48
CA PHE A 57 -0.67 -0.59 4.29
C PHE A 57 -1.26 0.04 3.03
N LEU A 58 -0.86 1.27 2.68
CA LEU A 58 -1.27 1.90 1.43
C LEU A 58 -0.74 1.13 0.21
N ILE A 59 0.54 0.77 0.18
CA ILE A 59 1.12 -0.01 -0.92
C ILE A 59 0.46 -1.38 -1.05
N VAL A 60 0.23 -2.09 0.06
CA VAL A 60 -0.51 -3.37 0.05
C VAL A 60 -1.90 -3.18 -0.57
N SER A 61 -2.61 -2.12 -0.21
CA SER A 61 -3.94 -1.83 -0.75
C SER A 61 -3.93 -1.70 -2.28
N PHE A 62 -3.01 -0.91 -2.85
CA PHE A 62 -2.89 -0.76 -4.30
C PHE A 62 -2.42 -2.02 -5.02
N LEU A 63 -1.53 -2.81 -4.41
CA LEU A 63 -1.09 -4.07 -5.01
C LEU A 63 -2.22 -5.11 -5.01
N ILE A 64 -3.04 -5.18 -3.97
CA ILE A 64 -4.23 -6.05 -3.94
C ILE A 64 -5.23 -5.66 -5.03
N LEU A 65 -5.36 -4.37 -5.34
CA LEU A 65 -6.24 -3.90 -6.41
C LEU A 65 -5.90 -4.54 -7.77
N ASN A 66 -4.62 -4.78 -8.06
CA ASN A 66 -4.20 -5.51 -9.26
C ASN A 66 -4.75 -6.95 -9.30
N ILE A 67 -4.72 -7.65 -8.16
CA ILE A 67 -5.23 -9.01 -8.05
C ILE A 67 -6.75 -9.01 -8.26
N ILE A 68 -7.46 -8.04 -7.69
CA ILE A 68 -8.90 -7.89 -7.86
C ILE A 68 -9.24 -7.65 -9.34
N SER A 69 -8.56 -6.73 -10.00
CA SER A 69 -8.76 -6.43 -11.43
C SER A 69 -8.49 -7.67 -12.30
N GLY A 70 -7.35 -8.34 -12.10
CA GLY A 70 -7.02 -9.56 -12.85
C GLY A 70 -8.02 -10.71 -12.62
N ASN A 71 -8.53 -10.87 -11.39
CA ASN A 71 -9.54 -11.89 -11.09
C ASN A 71 -10.91 -11.54 -11.72
N PHE A 72 -11.26 -10.25 -11.78
CA PHE A 72 -12.45 -9.77 -12.48
C PHE A 72 -12.37 -10.09 -13.97
N TRP A 73 -11.28 -9.72 -14.64
CA TRP A 73 -11.05 -10.02 -16.05
C TRP A 73 -11.04 -11.52 -16.37
N ALA A 74 -10.38 -12.31 -15.53
CA ALA A 74 -10.34 -13.77 -15.68
C ALA A 74 -11.74 -14.40 -15.60
N THR A 75 -12.62 -13.83 -14.75
CA THR A 75 -14.01 -14.26 -14.62
C THR A 75 -14.81 -13.92 -15.88
N PHE A 76 -14.65 -12.71 -16.42
CA PHE A 76 -15.26 -12.32 -17.71
C PHE A 76 -14.75 -13.14 -18.89
N SER A 77 -13.47 -13.51 -18.87
CA SER A 77 -12.82 -14.36 -19.88
C SER A 77 -13.14 -15.85 -19.74
N LEU A 78 -14.05 -16.24 -18.82
CA LEU A 78 -14.41 -17.63 -18.51
C LEU A 78 -13.22 -18.54 -18.15
N LYS A 79 -12.13 -17.96 -17.66
CA LYS A 79 -10.89 -18.65 -17.25
C LYS A 79 -10.61 -18.36 -15.77
N PRO A 80 -11.42 -18.87 -14.83
CA PRO A 80 -11.29 -18.54 -13.42
C PRO A 80 -9.91 -18.93 -12.88
N ILE A 81 -9.29 -18.02 -12.13
CA ILE A 81 -8.01 -18.26 -11.47
C ILE A 81 -8.22 -19.26 -10.33
N LYS A 82 -7.37 -20.28 -10.25
CA LYS A 82 -7.42 -21.27 -9.17
C LYS A 82 -7.12 -20.60 -7.82
N SER A 83 -7.86 -20.94 -6.76
CA SER A 83 -7.68 -20.37 -5.41
C SER A 83 -6.23 -20.43 -4.89
N TRP A 84 -5.49 -21.51 -5.19
CA TRP A 84 -4.08 -21.63 -4.83
C TRP A 84 -3.20 -20.53 -5.46
N HIS A 85 -3.45 -20.16 -6.71
CA HIS A 85 -2.69 -19.10 -7.39
C HIS A 85 -2.97 -17.73 -6.76
N LEU A 86 -4.23 -17.47 -6.37
CA LEU A 86 -4.58 -16.24 -5.65
C LEU A 86 -3.84 -16.14 -4.31
N LYS A 87 -3.75 -17.24 -3.55
CA LYS A 87 -2.99 -17.26 -2.29
C LYS A 87 -1.51 -16.93 -2.51
N ILE A 88 -0.90 -17.46 -3.56
CA ILE A 88 0.48 -17.11 -3.94
C ILE A 88 0.59 -15.63 -4.29
N LEU A 89 -0.34 -15.08 -5.08
CA LEU A 89 -0.34 -13.67 -5.46
C LEU A 89 -0.50 -12.74 -4.24
N TYR A 90 -1.35 -13.09 -3.27
CA TYR A 90 -1.46 -12.34 -2.01
C TYR A 90 -0.17 -12.41 -1.19
N GLY A 91 0.46 -13.58 -1.10
CA GLY A 91 1.76 -13.74 -0.45
C GLY A 91 2.86 -12.90 -1.11
N LEU A 92 2.91 -12.92 -2.45
CA LEU A 92 3.85 -12.13 -3.24
C LEU A 92 3.59 -10.62 -3.07
N THR A 93 2.33 -10.20 -3.03
CA THR A 93 1.95 -8.81 -2.76
C THR A 93 2.49 -8.32 -1.42
N LEU A 94 2.34 -9.12 -0.36
CA LEU A 94 2.91 -8.78 0.95
C LEU A 94 4.43 -8.72 0.89
N ALA A 95 5.09 -9.68 0.23
CA ALA A 95 6.55 -9.70 0.08
C ALA A 95 7.07 -8.45 -0.67
N VAL A 96 6.41 -8.06 -1.78
CA VAL A 96 6.75 -6.86 -2.55
C VAL A 96 6.52 -5.60 -1.72
N ALA A 97 5.41 -5.48 -0.99
CA ALA A 97 5.17 -4.34 -0.12
C ALA A 97 6.21 -4.23 1.00
N PHE A 98 6.62 -5.36 1.60
CA PHE A 98 7.70 -5.39 2.58
C PHE A 98 9.04 -4.98 1.97
N ALA A 99 9.37 -5.46 0.77
CA ALA A 99 10.59 -5.09 0.06
C ALA A 99 10.62 -3.59 -0.25
N LEU A 100 9.52 -3.01 -0.75
CA LEU A 100 9.39 -1.58 -1.02
C LEU A 100 9.51 -0.74 0.26
N LYS A 101 8.91 -1.20 1.37
CA LYS A 101 9.06 -0.55 2.69
C LYS A 101 10.51 -0.56 3.16
N TYR A 102 11.17 -1.72 3.06
CA TYR A 102 12.56 -1.85 3.47
C TYR A 102 13.48 -1.01 2.59
N LEU A 103 13.23 -0.97 1.27
CA LEU A 103 13.96 -0.13 0.32
C LEU A 103 13.82 1.35 0.67
N ALA A 104 12.60 1.83 0.95
CA ALA A 104 12.37 3.21 1.37
C ALA A 104 13.07 3.50 2.70
N LYS A 105 13.02 2.58 3.67
CA LYS A 105 13.74 2.72 4.95
C LYS A 105 15.25 2.78 4.75
N PHE A 106 15.80 1.90 3.92
CA PHE A 106 17.22 1.86 3.59
C PHE A 106 17.67 3.14 2.89
N ALA A 107 16.87 3.64 1.94
CA ALA A 107 17.13 4.91 1.27
C ALA A 107 17.16 6.08 2.26
N GLN A 108 16.26 6.10 3.25
CA GLN A 108 16.25 7.11 4.32
C GLN A 108 17.55 7.10 5.13
N ASP A 109 18.00 5.92 5.57
CA ASP A 109 19.20 5.75 6.41
C ASP A 109 20.52 5.86 5.62
N SER A 110 20.46 5.80 4.29
CA SER A 110 21.64 5.89 3.42
C SER A 110 22.25 7.30 3.36
N ARG A 111 23.47 7.40 2.82
CA ARG A 111 24.17 8.67 2.56
C ARG A 111 23.76 9.34 1.23
N MET A 112 22.58 9.02 0.69
CA MET A 112 22.07 9.63 -0.53
C MET A 112 21.75 11.12 -0.33
N ALA A 113 21.72 11.87 -1.43
CA ALA A 113 21.37 13.28 -1.42
C ALA A 113 19.94 13.48 -0.87
N ARG A 114 19.73 14.53 -0.06
CA ARG A 114 18.48 14.78 0.67
C ARG A 114 17.24 14.81 -0.23
N TYR A 115 17.37 15.33 -1.46
CA TYR A 115 16.26 15.42 -2.41
C TYR A 115 15.74 14.06 -2.91
N LEU A 116 16.55 13.00 -2.83
CA LEU A 116 16.15 11.63 -3.17
C LEU A 116 15.60 10.87 -1.97
N LYS A 117 15.76 11.38 -0.74
CA LYS A 117 15.29 10.67 0.45
C LYS A 117 13.76 10.76 0.58
N PRO A 118 13.10 9.72 1.11
CA PRO A 118 11.68 9.76 1.44
C PRO A 118 11.28 10.90 2.39
N GLY A 119 12.18 11.26 3.33
CA GLY A 119 11.93 12.30 4.34
C GLY A 119 11.08 11.85 5.54
N ILE A 120 10.71 10.56 5.61
CA ILE A 120 9.82 10.03 6.67
C ILE A 120 10.54 10.01 8.02
N GLY A 121 9.98 10.75 8.99
CA GLY A 121 10.47 10.79 10.37
C GLY A 121 11.59 11.80 10.63
N GLU A 122 11.89 12.67 9.65
CA GLU A 122 12.76 13.85 9.83
C GLU A 122 11.91 15.09 10.17
N ASP A 123 11.71 16.00 9.20
CA ASP A 123 10.90 17.21 9.39
C ASP A 123 9.40 16.92 9.41
N PHE A 124 8.98 15.81 8.80
CA PHE A 124 7.60 15.35 8.73
C PHE A 124 7.49 13.86 9.09
N CYS A 125 6.37 13.46 9.70
CA CYS A 125 6.08 12.05 9.96
C CYS A 125 5.61 11.27 8.74
N TRP A 126 5.28 11.98 7.66
CA TRP A 126 5.01 11.44 6.34
C TRP A 126 6.09 11.89 5.36
N PHE A 127 5.94 11.56 4.08
CA PHE A 127 6.83 12.05 3.02
C PHE A 127 6.83 13.58 2.96
N ASP A 128 8.01 14.17 2.77
CA ASP A 128 8.15 15.58 2.45
C ASP A 128 7.80 15.78 0.97
N ILE A 129 6.67 16.43 0.71
CA ILE A 129 6.17 16.71 -0.64
C ILE A 129 7.09 17.63 -1.46
N ARG A 130 8.06 18.29 -0.82
CA ARG A 130 9.05 19.16 -1.47
C ARG A 130 10.23 18.37 -2.04
N LEU A 131 10.35 17.07 -1.72
CA LEU A 131 11.44 16.20 -2.16
C LEU A 131 10.96 15.25 -3.27
N TRP A 132 11.89 14.79 -4.10
CA TRP A 132 11.61 13.80 -5.15
C TRP A 132 11.36 12.39 -4.59
N GLY A 133 11.70 12.15 -3.33
CA GLY A 133 11.49 10.87 -2.67
C GLY A 133 10.03 10.41 -2.67
N ILE A 134 9.05 11.33 -2.52
CA ILE A 134 7.63 10.95 -2.58
C ILE A 134 7.24 10.44 -3.97
N LEU A 135 7.79 11.03 -5.02
CA LEU A 135 7.52 10.63 -6.40
C LEU A 135 8.08 9.23 -6.67
N LEU A 136 9.33 8.99 -6.26
CA LEU A 136 10.03 7.72 -6.53
C LEU A 136 9.50 6.55 -5.70
N TYR A 137 9.27 6.75 -4.40
CA TYR A 137 8.94 5.65 -3.48
C TYR A 137 7.45 5.46 -3.27
N PHE A 138 6.61 6.48 -3.50
CA PHE A 138 5.16 6.37 -3.28
C PHE A 138 4.38 6.45 -4.59
N TYR A 139 4.48 7.55 -5.33
CA TYR A 139 3.66 7.73 -6.54
C TYR A 139 4.03 6.77 -7.66
N PHE A 140 5.31 6.52 -7.90
CA PHE A 140 5.76 5.64 -8.98
C PHE A 140 5.26 4.19 -8.81
N PRO A 141 5.43 3.52 -7.65
CA PRO A 141 4.84 2.19 -7.42
C PRO A 141 3.30 2.16 -7.54
N ILE A 142 2.62 3.22 -7.11
CA ILE A 142 1.16 3.33 -7.21
C ILE A 142 0.74 3.48 -8.67
N LEU A 143 1.39 4.34 -9.45
CA LEU A 143 1.09 4.55 -10.87
C LEU A 143 1.30 3.28 -11.68
N ILE A 144 2.37 2.52 -11.41
CA ILE A 144 2.56 1.20 -12.02
C ILE A 144 1.41 0.27 -11.67
N SER A 145 1.04 0.20 -10.39
CA SER A 145 -0.08 -0.63 -9.93
C SER A 145 -1.40 -0.22 -10.59
N LEU A 146 -1.71 1.07 -10.67
CA LEU A 146 -2.92 1.55 -11.32
C LEU A 146 -2.92 1.24 -12.82
N SER A 147 -1.79 1.42 -13.49
CA SER A 147 -1.66 1.12 -14.92
C SER A 147 -1.87 -0.36 -15.22
N LEU A 148 -1.29 -1.25 -14.40
CA LEU A 148 -1.52 -2.70 -14.49
C LEU A 148 -2.98 -3.05 -14.21
N SER A 149 -3.59 -2.44 -13.20
CA SER A 149 -5.01 -2.65 -12.88
C SER A 149 -5.93 -2.22 -14.02
N LEU A 150 -5.61 -1.11 -14.72
CA LEU A 150 -6.38 -0.63 -15.87
C LEU A 150 -6.20 -1.50 -17.11
N TYR A 151 -4.97 -1.95 -17.39
CA TYR A 151 -4.70 -2.82 -18.54
C TYR A 151 -5.30 -4.22 -18.38
N CYS A 152 -5.47 -4.67 -17.14
CA CYS A 152 -6.13 -5.93 -16.82
C CYS A 152 -7.66 -5.81 -16.65
N SER A 153 -8.28 -4.65 -16.91
CA SER A 153 -9.76 -4.49 -16.91
C SER A 153 -10.35 -4.67 -18.30
#